data_AF-A0A9W8N062-F1
#
_entry.id   AF-A0A9W8N062-F1
#
_cell.length_a   1.000
_cell.length_b   1.000
_cell.length_c   1.000
_cell.angle_alpha   90.00
_cell.angle_beta   90.00
_cell.angle_gamma   90.00
#
_symmetry.space_group_name_H-M   'P 1'
#
loop_
_entity.id
_entity.type
_entity.pdbx_description
1 polymer ?
#
loop_
_entity_poly.entity_id
_entity_poly.type
_entity_poly.pdbx_seq_one_letter_code
_entity_poly.pdbx_strand_id
1 'polypeptide(L)'
;MTTFINNRAVPTPAYYRQQAYNLKSGANVRDDYELLNEQFLFTTVPGVIDGLFEWPEWYVTEGYKQVSDKNILFRPPPEQARQRRFALESLFIIRNAALHETNARDLATHSHTVPLIMNGLHNLDPFRDENCEALMHVIDILHALSQYYVVKPSRGEKWNPILPLLHIVSQTSNRGLIITILTALTALLSNPGNAAQITSTFSALTASIRYLPLFQDRPLVDACLNYLYTHVSHPSMARAFLLLPEMPGVLKVLVGLLIHEQHGLEQTFTLDVTGTIHTVPSTSQSTRDHELTKEELDSLLPKSEPQRCYDWMRTMFVAKADGELTQVDFWNLYKDVFSPHAEQYPLLVASDVIKNVNSVFPQAQAMVMQGPVQRFIVRGVDRRKESAANERYRCHWDRSQCTAQPFASPGELYDHVLEHLAATETPELPCLWSTCPASLPTTHALRLHALTHLSSAQPSQKHPSQSDTITLPSENYPYPTDNPTNRPPPPPRSTMITYEVPMIDPPSTSLTALLIVRILFRTSFASADAAPRASADRFGFPGAVEEPEEPEGSDLVDEGTEGDEKEGERRGRKAFVGIRKLLEAVRLRDEVLMSWVTEMVDAGITADKTL
;
A
#
# COMPACT_ATOMS: atom_id res chain seq x y z
N MET A 1 -59.57 -67.26 27.73
CA MET A 1 -59.52 -67.40 26.26
C MET A 1 -60.07 -66.12 25.66
N THR A 2 -59.33 -65.28 24.95
CA THR A 2 -57.90 -65.22 24.59
C THR A 2 -57.81 -63.98 23.69
N THR A 3 -57.18 -62.88 24.12
CA THR A 3 -55.76 -62.47 23.84
C THR A 3 -55.63 -61.54 22.63
N PHE A 4 -54.71 -60.58 22.76
CA PHE A 4 -54.06 -59.74 21.74
C PHE A 4 -54.72 -58.42 21.32
N ILE A 5 -54.63 -57.40 22.18
CA ILE A 5 -54.21 -56.06 21.74
C ILE A 5 -53.08 -55.64 22.66
N ASN A 6 -51.85 -55.85 22.19
CA ASN A 6 -50.64 -55.52 22.91
C ASN A 6 -50.35 -54.02 22.71
N ASN A 7 -50.12 -53.33 23.82
CA ASN A 7 -49.72 -51.94 23.92
C ASN A 7 -48.55 -51.58 22.98
N ARG A 8 -48.78 -50.62 22.08
CA ARG A 8 -47.76 -49.62 21.73
C ARG A 8 -48.42 -48.25 21.86
N ALA A 9 -48.10 -47.55 22.94
CA ALA A 9 -48.48 -46.16 23.14
C ALA A 9 -47.93 -45.34 21.96
N VAL A 10 -48.83 -44.73 21.19
CA VAL A 10 -48.45 -43.70 20.22
C VAL A 10 -47.95 -42.49 21.04
N PRO A 11 -46.72 -42.00 20.84
CA PRO A 11 -46.23 -40.87 21.60
C PRO A 11 -47.04 -39.61 21.26
N THR A 12 -47.44 -38.85 22.29
CA THR A 12 -48.18 -37.59 22.12
C THR A 12 -47.24 -36.48 21.58
N PRO A 13 -47.76 -35.42 20.94
CA PRO A 13 -46.94 -34.31 20.42
C PRO A 13 -46.00 -33.66 21.45
N ALA A 14 -46.34 -33.75 22.73
CA ALA A 14 -45.46 -33.31 23.84
C ALA A 14 -44.14 -34.11 23.94
N TYR A 15 -44.14 -35.40 23.55
CA TYR A 15 -42.96 -36.26 23.55
C TYR A 15 -41.92 -35.81 22.52
N TYR A 16 -42.36 -35.50 21.30
CA TYR A 16 -41.46 -35.03 20.24
C TYR A 16 -40.92 -33.63 20.51
N ARG A 17 -41.71 -32.76 21.18
CA ARG A 17 -41.24 -31.46 21.70
C ARG A 17 -40.14 -31.61 22.76
N GLN A 18 -40.26 -32.59 23.66
CA GLN A 18 -39.24 -32.88 24.67
C GLN A 18 -37.94 -33.38 24.03
N GLN A 19 -38.03 -34.18 22.96
CA GLN A 19 -36.86 -34.67 22.22
C GLN A 19 -36.12 -33.53 21.51
N ALA A 20 -36.84 -32.61 20.87
CA ALA A 20 -36.26 -31.41 20.26
C ALA A 20 -35.62 -30.46 21.31
N TYR A 21 -36.21 -30.37 22.50
CA TYR A 21 -35.67 -29.57 23.60
C TYR A 21 -34.40 -30.18 24.23
N ASN A 22 -34.31 -31.51 24.33
CA ASN A 22 -33.12 -32.20 24.86
C ASN A 22 -31.90 -32.10 23.92
N LEU A 23 -32.12 -31.97 22.61
CA LEU A 23 -31.06 -31.66 21.63
C LEU A 23 -30.52 -30.23 21.80
N LYS A 24 -31.32 -29.30 22.35
CA LYS A 24 -30.95 -27.90 22.61
C LYS A 24 -30.12 -27.71 23.90
N SER A 25 -30.17 -28.65 24.86
CA SER A 25 -29.64 -28.44 26.21
C SER A 25 -28.20 -28.89 26.46
N GLY A 26 -27.50 -29.46 25.47
CA GLY A 26 -26.04 -29.65 25.51
C GLY A 26 -25.51 -30.33 26.79
N ALA A 27 -26.23 -31.31 27.33
CA ALA A 27 -25.76 -32.06 28.48
C ALA A 27 -24.68 -33.07 28.05
N ASN A 28 -23.42 -32.62 28.17
CA ASN A 28 -22.17 -33.31 27.88
C ASN A 28 -21.94 -33.67 26.40
N VAL A 29 -21.13 -32.88 25.71
CA VAL A 29 -19.87 -33.29 25.05
C VAL A 29 -19.36 -32.06 24.28
N ARG A 30 -18.16 -31.59 24.65
CA ARG A 30 -17.37 -30.66 23.83
C ARG A 30 -16.73 -31.53 22.74
N ASP A 31 -17.16 -31.34 21.48
CA ASP A 31 -16.37 -31.47 20.23
C ASP A 31 -17.19 -31.81 18.96
N ASP A 32 -18.51 -32.06 19.05
CA ASP A 32 -19.32 -32.55 17.90
C ASP A 32 -20.31 -31.54 17.26
N TYR A 33 -19.93 -30.27 17.04
CA TYR A 33 -20.86 -29.30 16.45
C TYR A 33 -21.13 -29.49 14.94
N GLU A 34 -20.28 -30.22 14.21
CA GLU A 34 -20.49 -30.52 12.79
C GLU A 34 -21.37 -31.78 12.54
N LEU A 35 -21.51 -32.68 13.52
CA LEU A 35 -22.19 -33.98 13.35
C LEU A 35 -23.69 -34.00 13.70
N LEU A 36 -24.24 -32.97 14.34
CA LEU A 36 -25.63 -33.00 14.83
C LEU A 36 -26.69 -32.63 13.79
N ASN A 37 -26.38 -31.81 12.78
CA ASN A 37 -27.38 -31.43 11.77
C ASN A 37 -27.73 -32.56 10.81
N GLU A 38 -26.82 -33.51 10.59
CA GLU A 38 -27.09 -34.69 9.74
C GLU A 38 -28.11 -35.67 10.36
N GLN A 39 -28.43 -35.53 11.65
CA GLN A 39 -29.34 -36.43 12.37
C GLN A 39 -30.80 -35.96 12.36
N PHE A 40 -31.09 -34.68 12.06
CA PHE A 40 -32.45 -34.14 12.13
C PHE A 40 -33.12 -34.11 10.74
N LEU A 41 -33.66 -35.25 10.33
CA LEU A 41 -34.46 -35.38 9.09
C LEU A 41 -35.94 -35.53 9.43
N PHE A 42 -36.82 -34.78 8.77
CA PHE A 42 -38.27 -34.88 9.01
C PHE A 42 -38.82 -36.28 8.77
N THR A 43 -38.24 -36.99 7.80
CA THR A 43 -38.59 -38.39 7.49
C THR A 43 -38.30 -39.37 8.62
N THR A 44 -37.37 -39.06 9.53
CA THR A 44 -37.00 -39.94 10.65
C THR A 44 -37.96 -39.85 11.84
N VAL A 45 -38.73 -38.75 11.93
CA VAL A 45 -39.67 -38.50 13.04
C VAL A 45 -41.05 -38.17 12.48
N PRO A 46 -41.91 -39.18 12.23
CA PRO A 46 -43.24 -38.98 11.67
C PRO A 46 -44.09 -37.99 12.48
N GLY A 47 -44.73 -37.03 11.81
CA GLY A 47 -45.58 -36.01 12.42
C GLY A 47 -44.83 -34.85 13.09
N VAL A 48 -43.48 -34.85 13.07
CA VAL A 48 -42.70 -33.72 13.59
C VAL A 48 -42.97 -32.44 12.79
N ILE A 49 -43.10 -32.56 11.47
CA ILE A 49 -43.34 -31.42 10.57
C ILE A 49 -44.66 -30.73 10.94
N ASP A 50 -45.77 -31.48 11.03
CA ASP A 50 -47.08 -30.96 11.43
C ASP A 50 -47.04 -30.29 12.82
N GLY A 51 -46.35 -30.92 13.78
CA GLY A 51 -46.19 -30.36 15.12
C GLY A 51 -45.39 -29.06 15.17
N LEU A 52 -44.46 -28.86 14.23
CA LEU A 52 -43.69 -27.62 14.10
C LEU A 52 -44.50 -26.49 13.45
N PHE A 53 -45.53 -26.79 12.64
CA PHE A 53 -46.38 -25.76 12.02
C PHE A 53 -47.45 -25.19 12.96
N GLU A 54 -47.90 -25.93 13.98
CA GLU A 54 -49.01 -25.56 14.87
C GLU A 54 -48.93 -24.13 15.44
N TRP A 55 -47.81 -23.78 16.09
CA TRP A 55 -47.64 -22.48 16.72
C TRP A 55 -47.30 -21.34 15.75
N PRO A 56 -46.41 -21.55 14.75
CA PRO A 56 -46.18 -20.56 13.70
C PRO A 56 -47.46 -20.18 12.95
N GLU A 57 -48.30 -21.15 12.58
CA GLU A 57 -49.57 -20.87 11.89
C GLU A 57 -50.53 -20.09 12.75
N TRP A 58 -50.69 -20.48 14.02
CA TRP A 58 -51.46 -19.69 14.98
C TRP A 58 -50.94 -18.26 15.08
N TYR A 59 -49.61 -18.06 15.13
CA TYR A 59 -49.03 -16.73 15.29
C TYR A 59 -49.33 -15.82 14.10
N VAL A 60 -49.14 -16.30 12.87
CA VAL A 60 -49.35 -15.50 11.64
C VAL A 60 -50.83 -15.33 11.27
N THR A 61 -51.75 -16.06 11.89
CA THR A 61 -53.20 -15.96 11.62
C THR A 61 -53.99 -15.27 12.74
N GLU A 62 -53.67 -15.54 14.00
CA GLU A 62 -54.42 -15.05 15.16
C GLU A 62 -53.53 -14.40 16.23
N GLY A 63 -52.34 -14.96 16.50
CA GLY A 63 -51.46 -14.50 17.58
C GLY A 63 -50.99 -13.06 17.42
N TYR A 64 -50.69 -12.63 16.19
CA TYR A 64 -50.26 -11.25 15.91
C TYR A 64 -51.35 -10.20 16.23
N LYS A 65 -52.64 -10.58 16.16
CA LYS A 65 -53.76 -9.67 16.48
C LYS A 65 -53.86 -9.38 17.98
N GLN A 66 -53.27 -10.25 18.81
CA GLN A 66 -53.28 -10.12 20.26
C GLN A 66 -52.19 -9.15 20.77
N VAL A 67 -51.33 -8.65 19.89
CA VAL A 67 -50.27 -7.70 20.25
C VAL A 67 -50.88 -6.29 20.41
N SER A 68 -50.91 -5.78 21.64
CA SER A 68 -51.45 -4.47 21.99
C SER A 68 -50.33 -3.48 22.33
N ASP A 69 -50.51 -2.19 22.02
CA ASP A 69 -49.55 -1.13 22.36
C ASP A 69 -49.31 -0.99 23.87
N LYS A 70 -50.22 -1.49 24.70
CA LYS A 70 -50.01 -1.60 26.15
C LYS A 70 -48.84 -2.51 26.51
N ASN A 71 -48.47 -3.44 25.62
CA ASN A 71 -47.39 -4.40 25.82
C ASN A 71 -46.00 -3.79 25.55
N ILE A 72 -45.90 -2.54 25.08
CA ILE A 72 -44.64 -1.82 24.88
C ILE A 72 -43.98 -1.52 26.25
N LEU A 73 -44.80 -1.21 27.26
CA LEU A 73 -44.35 -0.89 28.62
C LEU A 73 -44.51 -2.06 29.61
N PHE A 74 -45.47 -2.95 29.37
CA PHE A 74 -45.81 -4.04 30.29
C PHE A 74 -45.64 -5.41 29.62
N ARG A 75 -45.21 -6.40 30.40
CA ARG A 75 -45.09 -7.78 29.92
C ARG A 75 -46.48 -8.29 29.48
N PRO A 76 -46.61 -8.92 28.30
CA PRO A 76 -47.86 -9.58 27.92
C PRO A 76 -48.22 -10.70 28.91
N PRO A 77 -49.49 -11.12 28.97
CA PRO A 77 -49.91 -12.27 29.75
C PRO A 77 -48.96 -13.48 29.59
N PRO A 78 -48.64 -14.20 30.67
CA PRO A 78 -47.62 -15.25 30.64
C PRO A 78 -47.93 -16.36 29.63
N GLU A 79 -49.21 -16.63 29.41
CA GLU A 79 -49.67 -17.60 28.40
C GLU A 79 -49.38 -17.10 26.98
N GLN A 80 -49.76 -15.86 26.65
CA GLN A 80 -49.45 -15.26 25.34
C GLN A 80 -47.95 -15.21 25.08
N ALA A 81 -47.16 -14.84 26.09
CA ALA A 81 -45.70 -14.83 25.98
C ALA A 81 -45.13 -16.24 25.70
N ARG A 82 -45.72 -17.27 26.30
CA ARG A 82 -45.35 -18.68 26.09
C ARG A 82 -45.72 -19.15 24.67
N GLN A 83 -46.92 -18.83 24.20
CA GLN A 83 -47.38 -19.19 22.86
C GLN A 83 -46.53 -18.53 21.76
N ARG A 84 -46.22 -17.22 21.92
CA ARG A 84 -45.28 -16.52 21.03
C ARG A 84 -43.90 -17.16 21.04
N ARG A 85 -43.38 -17.53 22.21
CA ARG A 85 -42.11 -18.23 22.31
C ARG A 85 -42.13 -19.57 21.57
N PHE A 86 -43.19 -20.36 21.69
CA PHE A 86 -43.31 -21.61 20.94
C PHE A 86 -43.37 -21.39 19.42
N ALA A 87 -44.04 -20.34 18.96
CA ALA A 87 -44.05 -19.98 17.55
C ALA A 87 -42.65 -19.63 17.04
N LEU A 88 -41.91 -18.78 17.78
CA LEU A 88 -40.54 -18.39 17.41
C LEU A 88 -39.56 -19.56 17.43
N GLU A 89 -39.59 -20.38 18.48
CA GLU A 89 -38.73 -21.57 18.58
C GLU A 89 -39.04 -22.57 17.45
N SER A 90 -40.31 -22.73 17.07
CA SER A 90 -40.69 -23.62 15.97
C SER A 90 -40.26 -23.06 14.60
N LEU A 91 -40.47 -21.76 14.35
CA LEU A 91 -39.97 -21.08 13.16
C LEU A 91 -38.45 -21.21 13.02
N PHE A 92 -37.71 -21.04 14.11
CA PHE A 92 -36.27 -21.22 14.16
C PHE A 92 -35.85 -22.67 13.80
N ILE A 93 -36.55 -23.67 14.32
CA ILE A 93 -36.30 -25.08 13.99
C ILE A 93 -36.58 -25.35 12.51
N ILE A 94 -37.72 -24.91 11.99
CA ILE A 94 -38.08 -25.08 10.57
C ILE A 94 -37.02 -24.40 9.68
N ARG A 95 -36.62 -23.17 10.00
CA ARG A 95 -35.62 -22.38 9.28
C ARG A 95 -34.27 -23.10 9.22
N ASN A 96 -33.78 -23.62 10.33
CA ASN A 96 -32.50 -24.34 10.35
C ASN A 96 -32.61 -25.71 9.65
N ALA A 97 -33.73 -26.41 9.82
CA ALA A 97 -33.96 -27.70 9.15
C ALA A 97 -34.01 -27.54 7.63
N ALA A 98 -34.54 -26.41 7.12
CA ALA A 98 -34.59 -26.09 5.69
C ALA A 98 -33.21 -25.88 5.05
N LEU A 99 -32.13 -25.74 5.84
CA LEU A 99 -30.76 -25.70 5.31
C LEU A 99 -30.30 -27.07 4.76
N HIS A 100 -30.94 -28.16 5.21
CA HIS A 100 -30.69 -29.49 4.69
C HIS A 100 -31.57 -29.77 3.48
N GLU A 101 -30.99 -30.20 2.35
CA GLU A 101 -31.68 -30.31 1.06
C GLU A 101 -32.92 -31.23 1.12
N THR A 102 -32.82 -32.38 1.78
CA THR A 102 -33.96 -33.31 1.96
C THR A 102 -35.13 -32.66 2.69
N ASN A 103 -34.86 -32.00 3.82
CA ASN A 103 -35.87 -31.30 4.61
C ASN A 103 -36.46 -30.12 3.84
N ALA A 104 -35.65 -29.40 3.06
CA ALA A 104 -36.12 -28.32 2.20
C ALA A 104 -37.11 -28.83 1.15
N ARG A 105 -36.84 -29.98 0.54
CA ARG A 105 -37.74 -30.63 -0.43
C ARG A 105 -39.04 -31.07 0.23
N ASP A 106 -38.97 -31.67 1.42
CA ASP A 106 -40.16 -32.05 2.18
C ASP A 106 -41.01 -30.81 2.52
N LEU A 107 -40.39 -29.75 3.03
CA LEU A 107 -41.06 -28.47 3.32
C LEU A 107 -41.67 -27.84 2.06
N ALA A 108 -40.97 -27.84 0.93
CA ALA A 108 -41.48 -27.28 -0.32
C ALA A 108 -42.76 -27.97 -0.81
N THR A 109 -42.91 -29.26 -0.51
CA THR A 109 -44.10 -30.05 -0.90
C THR A 109 -45.21 -30.04 0.16
N HIS A 110 -44.91 -29.62 1.39
CA HIS A 110 -45.84 -29.63 2.50
C HIS A 110 -46.93 -28.57 2.35
N SER A 111 -48.19 -28.95 2.59
CA SER A 111 -49.37 -28.10 2.34
C SER A 111 -49.43 -26.83 3.19
N HIS A 112 -48.81 -26.86 4.37
CA HIS A 112 -48.79 -25.76 5.34
C HIS A 112 -47.71 -24.70 5.06
N THR A 113 -46.68 -25.04 4.28
CA THR A 113 -45.50 -24.17 4.08
C THR A 113 -45.83 -22.87 3.38
N VAL A 114 -46.47 -22.93 2.20
CA VAL A 114 -46.79 -21.72 1.44
C VAL A 114 -47.82 -20.85 2.19
N PRO A 115 -48.91 -21.39 2.77
CA PRO A 115 -49.80 -20.61 3.63
C PRO A 115 -49.10 -19.91 4.80
N LEU A 116 -48.20 -20.61 5.51
CA LEU A 116 -47.42 -20.01 6.60
C LEU A 116 -46.61 -18.81 6.11
N ILE A 117 -45.87 -18.96 4.99
CA ILE A 117 -45.04 -17.90 4.43
C ILE A 117 -45.89 -16.70 4.00
N MET A 118 -46.94 -16.94 3.22
CA MET A 118 -47.79 -15.84 2.70
C MET A 118 -48.53 -15.13 3.82
N ASN A 119 -49.10 -15.86 4.78
CA ASN A 119 -49.74 -15.23 5.94
C ASN A 119 -48.71 -14.46 6.78
N GLY A 120 -47.49 -14.98 6.95
CA GLY A 120 -46.42 -14.25 7.63
C GLY A 120 -46.08 -12.93 6.95
N LEU A 121 -45.90 -12.93 5.62
CA LEU A 121 -45.56 -11.74 4.84
C LEU A 121 -46.69 -10.71 4.78
N HIS A 122 -47.95 -11.13 4.73
CA HIS A 122 -49.10 -10.24 4.57
C HIS A 122 -49.71 -9.76 5.90
N ASN A 123 -49.65 -10.57 6.96
CA ASN A 123 -50.35 -10.26 8.21
C ASN A 123 -49.45 -9.64 9.28
N LEU A 124 -48.15 -10.00 9.31
CA LEU A 124 -47.23 -9.47 10.32
C LEU A 124 -46.81 -8.05 9.94
N ASP A 125 -47.05 -7.10 10.85
CA ASP A 125 -46.57 -5.73 10.70
C ASP A 125 -45.03 -5.71 10.83
N PRO A 126 -44.29 -5.32 9.77
CA PRO A 126 -42.82 -5.30 9.76
C PRO A 126 -42.21 -4.18 10.61
N PHE A 127 -43.00 -3.19 11.05
CA PHE A 127 -42.55 -2.05 11.86
C PHE A 127 -42.74 -2.28 13.36
N ARG A 128 -43.32 -3.42 13.73
CA ARG A 128 -43.45 -3.85 15.11
C ARG A 128 -42.31 -4.77 15.50
N ASP A 129 -41.55 -4.36 16.51
CA ASP A 129 -40.44 -5.14 17.05
C ASP A 129 -40.84 -6.56 17.47
N GLU A 130 -42.09 -6.76 17.92
CA GLU A 130 -42.58 -8.08 18.31
C GLU A 130 -42.67 -9.07 17.13
N ASN A 131 -42.80 -8.55 15.91
CA ASN A 131 -42.94 -9.35 14.70
C ASN A 131 -41.63 -9.52 13.92
N CYS A 132 -40.65 -8.64 14.13
CA CYS A 132 -39.39 -8.63 13.37
C CYS A 132 -38.71 -10.00 13.34
N GLU A 133 -38.57 -10.67 14.48
CA GLU A 133 -37.92 -12.00 14.56
C GLU A 133 -38.70 -13.07 13.78
N ALA A 134 -40.02 -13.13 13.96
CA ALA A 134 -40.88 -14.07 13.25
C ALA A 134 -40.84 -13.83 11.72
N LEU A 135 -40.88 -12.57 11.31
CA LEU A 135 -40.84 -12.17 9.91
C LEU A 135 -39.49 -12.52 9.27
N MET A 136 -38.36 -12.27 9.94
CA MET A 136 -37.05 -12.69 9.46
C MET A 136 -36.97 -14.21 9.28
N HIS A 137 -37.48 -15.00 10.24
CA HIS A 137 -37.53 -16.45 10.08
C HIS A 137 -38.41 -16.90 8.91
N VAL A 138 -39.58 -16.28 8.72
CA VAL A 138 -40.45 -16.57 7.57
C VAL A 138 -39.74 -16.28 6.23
N ILE A 139 -39.03 -15.15 6.14
CA ILE A 139 -38.30 -14.77 4.93
C ILE A 139 -37.09 -15.69 4.70
N ASP A 140 -36.39 -16.11 5.76
CA ASP A 140 -35.30 -17.08 5.67
C ASP A 140 -35.79 -18.46 5.21
N ILE A 141 -36.97 -18.90 5.66
CA ILE A 141 -37.60 -20.14 5.15
C ILE A 141 -37.92 -19.96 3.66
N LEU A 142 -38.49 -18.82 3.25
CA LEU A 142 -38.72 -18.54 1.83
C LEU A 142 -37.42 -18.55 1.02
N HIS A 143 -36.35 -17.96 1.55
CA HIS A 143 -35.03 -17.96 0.92
C HIS A 143 -34.52 -19.40 0.69
N ALA A 144 -34.56 -20.25 1.71
CA ALA A 144 -34.15 -21.66 1.60
C ALA A 144 -34.99 -22.45 0.58
N LEU A 145 -36.26 -22.07 0.39
CA LEU A 145 -37.19 -22.74 -0.52
C LEU A 145 -37.31 -22.07 -1.90
N SER A 146 -36.56 -20.99 -2.15
CA SER A 146 -36.66 -20.15 -3.36
C SER A 146 -36.51 -20.94 -4.66
N GLN A 147 -35.60 -21.91 -4.71
CA GLN A 147 -35.40 -22.79 -5.88
C GLN A 147 -36.62 -23.67 -6.20
N TYR A 148 -37.44 -24.01 -5.19
CA TYR A 148 -38.63 -24.84 -5.34
C TYR A 148 -39.91 -24.01 -5.56
N TYR A 149 -39.82 -22.69 -5.42
CA TYR A 149 -40.97 -21.80 -5.45
C TYR A 149 -41.00 -20.97 -6.73
N VAL A 150 -42.00 -21.24 -7.58
CA VAL A 150 -42.26 -20.48 -8.82
C VAL A 150 -43.55 -19.68 -8.67
N VAL A 151 -43.45 -18.37 -8.86
CA VAL A 151 -44.58 -17.43 -8.82
C VAL A 151 -45.44 -17.64 -10.05
N LYS A 152 -46.68 -18.09 -9.86
CA LYS A 152 -47.64 -18.31 -10.95
C LYS A 152 -48.64 -17.15 -11.00
N PRO A 153 -48.72 -16.37 -12.09
CA PRO A 153 -49.68 -15.28 -12.23
C PRO A 153 -51.13 -15.73 -12.00
N SER A 154 -51.45 -16.97 -12.40
CA SER A 154 -52.79 -17.55 -12.29
C SER A 154 -53.27 -17.79 -10.85
N ARG A 155 -52.39 -17.76 -9.84
CA ARG A 155 -52.76 -17.97 -8.42
C ARG A 155 -53.23 -16.68 -7.73
N GLY A 156 -53.03 -15.52 -8.36
CA GLY A 156 -53.39 -14.21 -7.81
C GLY A 156 -52.32 -13.60 -6.89
N GLU A 157 -52.41 -12.28 -6.69
CA GLU A 157 -51.39 -11.46 -6.02
C GLU A 157 -51.10 -11.87 -4.56
N LYS A 158 -52.09 -12.40 -3.85
CA LYS A 158 -51.95 -12.88 -2.46
C LYS A 158 -50.93 -14.03 -2.30
N TRP A 159 -50.64 -14.73 -3.39
CA TRP A 159 -49.65 -15.80 -3.41
C TRP A 159 -48.33 -15.35 -4.05
N ASN A 160 -48.13 -14.06 -4.28
CA ASN A 160 -46.86 -13.53 -4.77
C ASN A 160 -46.05 -12.95 -3.59
N PRO A 161 -44.95 -13.60 -3.17
CA PRO A 161 -44.14 -13.11 -2.06
C PRO A 161 -43.30 -11.88 -2.44
N ILE A 162 -43.11 -11.58 -3.72
CA ILE A 162 -42.25 -10.47 -4.18
C ILE A 162 -42.85 -9.12 -3.76
N LEU A 163 -44.15 -8.92 -3.98
CA LEU A 163 -44.83 -7.66 -3.68
C LEU A 163 -44.72 -7.22 -2.20
N PRO A 164 -45.03 -8.08 -1.21
CA PRO A 164 -44.86 -7.69 0.20
C PRO A 164 -43.39 -7.45 0.55
N LEU A 165 -42.44 -8.23 0.00
CA LEU A 165 -40.99 -8.00 0.22
C LEU A 165 -40.55 -6.62 -0.30
N LEU A 166 -40.99 -6.25 -1.52
CA LEU A 166 -40.74 -4.93 -2.11
C LEU A 166 -41.37 -3.81 -1.29
N HIS A 167 -42.58 -4.02 -0.75
CA HIS A 167 -43.23 -3.06 0.13
C HIS A 167 -42.41 -2.83 1.41
N ILE A 168 -42.02 -3.91 2.10
CA ILE A 168 -41.28 -3.83 3.36
C ILE A 168 -39.92 -3.14 3.16
N VAL A 169 -39.13 -3.54 2.14
CA VAL A 169 -37.79 -2.97 1.92
C VAL A 169 -37.82 -1.48 1.55
N SER A 170 -38.94 -1.00 0.98
CA SER A 170 -39.09 0.41 0.63
C SER A 170 -39.16 1.34 1.84
N GLN A 171 -39.62 0.83 2.99
CA GLN A 171 -39.96 1.62 4.17
C GLN A 171 -39.11 1.28 5.40
N THR A 172 -38.62 0.04 5.51
CA THR A 172 -37.87 -0.40 6.69
C THR A 172 -36.48 0.25 6.80
N SER A 173 -36.07 0.54 8.03
CA SER A 173 -34.71 0.96 8.40
C SER A 173 -33.95 -0.14 9.15
N ASN A 174 -34.56 -1.30 9.37
CA ASN A 174 -33.94 -2.40 10.10
C ASN A 174 -32.92 -3.11 9.21
N ARG A 175 -31.62 -2.96 9.54
CA ARG A 175 -30.49 -3.56 8.82
C ARG A 175 -30.67 -5.06 8.59
N GLY A 176 -31.04 -5.82 9.63
CA GLY A 176 -31.18 -7.28 9.53
C GLY A 176 -32.30 -7.67 8.56
N LEU A 177 -33.43 -6.97 8.64
CA LEU A 177 -34.57 -7.20 7.74
C LEU A 177 -34.24 -6.86 6.29
N ILE A 178 -33.51 -5.76 6.04
CA ILE A 178 -33.06 -5.37 4.68
C ILE A 178 -32.19 -6.47 4.08
N ILE A 179 -31.17 -6.94 4.80
CA ILE A 179 -30.28 -8.01 4.33
C ILE A 179 -31.08 -9.27 4.01
N THR A 180 -31.98 -9.66 4.92
CA THR A 180 -32.80 -10.87 4.79
C THR A 180 -33.71 -10.79 3.56
N ILE A 181 -34.37 -9.65 3.33
CA ILE A 181 -35.24 -9.43 2.17
C ILE A 181 -34.45 -9.43 0.86
N LEU A 182 -33.34 -8.69 0.78
CA LEU A 182 -32.53 -8.63 -0.43
C LEU A 182 -31.96 -10.00 -0.79
N THR A 183 -31.51 -10.77 0.20
CA THR A 183 -31.02 -12.14 -0.01
C THR A 183 -32.13 -13.06 -0.53
N ALA A 184 -33.33 -13.01 0.07
CA ALA A 184 -34.46 -13.79 -0.38
C ALA A 184 -34.93 -13.41 -1.79
N LEU A 185 -34.97 -12.12 -2.11
CA LEU A 185 -35.32 -11.63 -3.46
C LEU A 185 -34.27 -12.06 -4.49
N THR A 186 -32.98 -11.94 -4.17
CA THR A 186 -31.88 -12.42 -5.03
C THR A 186 -32.08 -13.89 -5.39
N ALA A 187 -32.28 -14.76 -4.40
CA ALA A 187 -32.45 -16.18 -4.64
C ALA A 187 -33.75 -16.51 -5.41
N LEU A 188 -34.84 -15.83 -5.07
CA LEU A 188 -36.13 -16.03 -5.73
C LEU A 188 -36.11 -15.59 -7.20
N LEU A 189 -35.46 -14.47 -7.51
CA LEU A 189 -35.37 -13.91 -8.87
C LEU A 189 -34.24 -14.54 -9.70
N SER A 190 -33.27 -15.19 -9.06
CA SER A 190 -32.28 -16.04 -9.74
C SER A 190 -32.90 -17.34 -10.27
N ASN A 191 -34.08 -17.74 -9.77
CA ASN A 191 -34.82 -18.86 -10.32
C ASN A 191 -35.35 -18.50 -11.72
N PRO A 192 -34.99 -19.23 -12.79
CA PRO A 192 -35.45 -18.92 -14.15
C PRO A 192 -36.97 -18.88 -14.29
N GLY A 193 -37.70 -19.67 -13.49
CA GLY A 193 -39.16 -19.66 -13.47
C GLY A 193 -39.77 -18.34 -12.99
N ASN A 194 -38.99 -17.50 -12.32
CA ASN A 194 -39.40 -16.20 -11.78
C ASN A 194 -38.76 -15.01 -12.52
N ALA A 195 -37.91 -15.24 -13.53
CA ALA A 195 -37.19 -14.18 -14.24
C ALA A 195 -38.15 -13.13 -14.86
N ALA A 196 -39.32 -13.57 -15.34
CA ALA A 196 -40.37 -12.70 -15.89
C ALA A 196 -41.00 -11.75 -14.86
N GLN A 197 -40.77 -11.97 -13.56
CA GLN A 197 -41.25 -11.08 -12.50
C GLN A 197 -40.37 -9.84 -12.34
N ILE A 198 -39.15 -9.81 -12.91
CA ILE A 198 -38.21 -8.70 -12.72
C ILE A 198 -38.68 -7.48 -13.51
N THR A 199 -38.69 -6.32 -12.86
CA THR A 199 -39.11 -5.04 -13.45
C THR A 199 -38.03 -3.97 -13.26
N SER A 200 -38.04 -2.94 -14.11
CA SER A 200 -37.04 -1.86 -14.13
C SER A 200 -37.03 -1.00 -12.86
N THR A 201 -38.15 -0.93 -12.13
CA THR A 201 -38.36 0.03 -11.03
C THR A 201 -38.73 -0.64 -9.70
N PHE A 202 -37.81 -1.42 -9.15
CA PHE A 202 -38.01 -2.03 -7.84
C PHE A 202 -37.53 -1.16 -6.67
N SER A 203 -38.34 -1.09 -5.63
CA SER A 203 -37.94 -0.49 -4.34
C SER A 203 -36.70 -1.16 -3.76
N ALA A 204 -36.51 -2.45 -4.00
CA ALA A 204 -35.29 -3.18 -3.65
C ALA A 204 -34.05 -2.69 -4.42
N LEU A 205 -34.20 -2.26 -5.69
CA LEU A 205 -33.12 -1.64 -6.45
C LEU A 205 -32.74 -0.28 -5.83
N THR A 206 -33.74 0.55 -5.53
CA THR A 206 -33.53 1.83 -4.85
C THR A 206 -32.86 1.65 -3.49
N ALA A 207 -33.28 0.65 -2.70
CA ALA A 207 -32.66 0.33 -1.43
C ALA A 207 -31.19 -0.12 -1.62
N SER A 208 -30.93 -0.96 -2.62
CA SER A 208 -29.58 -1.44 -2.94
C SER A 208 -28.65 -0.28 -3.30
N ILE A 209 -29.11 0.63 -4.16
CA ILE A 209 -28.37 1.85 -4.54
C ILE A 209 -28.11 2.75 -3.32
N ARG A 210 -29.11 2.92 -2.45
CA ARG A 210 -29.03 3.78 -1.26
C ARG A 210 -27.95 3.29 -0.27
N TYR A 211 -27.83 1.98 -0.07
CA TYR A 211 -26.93 1.41 0.94
C TYR A 211 -25.56 0.99 0.39
N LEU A 212 -25.39 0.91 -0.93
CA LEU A 212 -24.13 0.54 -1.58
C LEU A 212 -22.88 1.32 -1.11
N PRO A 213 -22.94 2.63 -0.81
CA PRO A 213 -21.77 3.39 -0.35
C PRO A 213 -21.27 3.02 1.06
N LEU A 214 -21.97 2.17 1.81
CA LEU A 214 -21.63 1.83 3.20
C LEU A 214 -20.55 0.73 3.27
N PHE A 215 -19.36 0.97 2.71
CA PHE A 215 -18.29 -0.03 2.54
C PHE A 215 -17.84 -0.73 3.82
N GLN A 216 -18.04 -0.11 4.99
CA GLN A 216 -17.73 -0.72 6.28
C GLN A 216 -18.70 -1.85 6.65
N ASP A 217 -19.95 -1.76 6.19
CA ASP A 217 -20.99 -2.76 6.44
C ASP A 217 -21.01 -3.84 5.35
N ARG A 218 -19.98 -4.70 5.38
CA ARG A 218 -19.77 -5.74 4.35
C ARG A 218 -21.01 -6.63 4.11
N PRO A 219 -21.71 -7.16 5.14
CA PRO A 219 -22.88 -8.01 4.87
C PRO A 219 -24.04 -7.27 4.20
N LEU A 220 -24.22 -5.98 4.50
CA LEU A 220 -25.24 -5.16 3.83
C LEU A 220 -24.85 -4.87 2.38
N VAL A 221 -23.60 -4.46 2.14
CA VAL A 221 -23.08 -4.19 0.79
C VAL A 221 -23.12 -5.45 -0.06
N ASP A 222 -22.76 -6.61 0.48
CA ASP A 222 -22.83 -7.90 -0.21
C ASP A 222 -24.27 -8.23 -0.64
N ALA A 223 -25.26 -8.09 0.25
CA ALA A 223 -26.67 -8.29 -0.11
C ALA A 223 -27.15 -7.32 -1.20
N CYS A 224 -26.76 -6.05 -1.13
CA CYS A 224 -27.07 -5.04 -2.15
C CYS A 224 -26.43 -5.36 -3.50
N LEU A 225 -25.16 -5.79 -3.51
CA LEU A 225 -24.42 -6.15 -4.71
C LEU A 225 -25.02 -7.39 -5.37
N ASN A 226 -25.32 -8.44 -4.60
CA ASN A 226 -25.90 -9.67 -5.13
C ASN A 226 -27.30 -9.44 -5.74
N TYR A 227 -28.12 -8.60 -5.10
CA TYR A 227 -29.41 -8.19 -5.68
C TYR A 227 -29.22 -7.35 -6.94
N LEU A 228 -28.35 -6.34 -6.90
CA LEU A 228 -28.06 -5.48 -8.06
C LEU A 228 -27.54 -6.30 -9.24
N TYR A 229 -26.62 -7.23 -9.00
CA TYR A 229 -26.10 -8.17 -9.99
C TYR A 229 -27.22 -9.02 -10.60
N THR A 230 -28.08 -9.62 -9.78
CA THR A 230 -29.23 -10.41 -10.25
C THR A 230 -30.17 -9.57 -11.13
N HIS A 231 -30.40 -8.31 -10.73
CA HIS A 231 -31.22 -7.37 -11.48
C HIS A 231 -30.60 -7.03 -12.85
N VAL A 232 -29.36 -6.54 -12.88
CA VAL A 232 -28.71 -6.13 -14.14
C VAL A 232 -28.27 -7.28 -15.02
N SER A 233 -28.19 -8.52 -14.49
CA SER A 233 -27.89 -9.70 -15.31
C SER A 233 -28.93 -9.95 -16.41
N HIS A 234 -30.13 -9.38 -16.26
CA HIS A 234 -31.17 -9.39 -17.29
C HIS A 234 -30.93 -8.24 -18.29
N PRO A 235 -30.75 -8.51 -19.60
CA PRO A 235 -30.37 -7.47 -20.57
C PRO A 235 -31.31 -6.27 -20.64
N SER A 236 -32.63 -6.50 -20.59
CA SER A 236 -33.63 -5.43 -20.56
C SER A 236 -33.48 -4.53 -19.32
N MET A 237 -33.15 -5.13 -18.17
CA MET A 237 -32.93 -4.41 -16.93
C MET A 237 -31.61 -3.65 -16.94
N ALA A 238 -30.54 -4.19 -17.52
CA ALA A 238 -29.29 -3.47 -17.71
C ALA A 238 -29.50 -2.22 -18.59
N ARG A 239 -30.26 -2.33 -19.68
CA ARG A 239 -30.61 -1.19 -20.55
C ARG A 239 -31.42 -0.14 -19.79
N ALA A 240 -32.46 -0.57 -19.06
CA ALA A 240 -33.25 0.32 -18.21
C ALA A 240 -32.40 1.00 -17.13
N PHE A 241 -31.42 0.29 -16.56
CA PHE A 241 -30.51 0.83 -15.55
C PHE A 241 -29.65 1.98 -16.10
N LEU A 242 -29.23 1.94 -17.37
CA LEU A 242 -28.47 3.03 -18.00
C LEU A 242 -29.25 4.34 -18.09
N LEU A 243 -30.58 4.29 -18.05
CA LEU A 243 -31.45 5.45 -18.10
C LEU A 243 -31.64 6.10 -16.72
N LEU A 244 -31.31 5.41 -15.63
CA LEU A 244 -31.45 5.93 -14.26
C LEU A 244 -30.55 7.16 -14.03
N PRO A 245 -31.07 8.25 -13.43
CA PRO A 245 -30.26 9.43 -13.08
C PRO A 245 -29.08 9.12 -12.17
N GLU A 246 -29.23 8.14 -11.28
CA GLU A 246 -28.24 7.74 -10.29
C GLU A 246 -27.13 6.86 -10.88
N MET A 247 -27.31 6.29 -12.09
CA MET A 247 -26.39 5.31 -12.68
C MET A 247 -24.92 5.77 -12.68
N PRO A 248 -24.57 7.02 -13.09
CA PRO A 248 -23.18 7.47 -13.04
C PRO A 248 -22.61 7.53 -11.61
N GLY A 249 -23.47 7.80 -10.62
CA GLY A 249 -23.12 7.77 -9.20
C GLY A 249 -22.88 6.35 -8.71
N VAL A 250 -23.77 5.41 -9.06
CA VAL A 250 -23.61 3.99 -8.73
C VAL A 250 -22.32 3.44 -9.32
N LEU A 251 -22.03 3.76 -10.58
CA LEU A 251 -20.81 3.34 -11.25
C LEU A 251 -19.54 3.84 -10.53
N LYS A 252 -19.53 5.09 -10.06
CA LYS A 252 -18.44 5.63 -9.21
C LYS A 252 -18.30 4.88 -7.90
N VAL A 253 -19.42 4.55 -7.25
CA VAL A 253 -19.42 3.81 -5.98
C VAL A 253 -18.89 2.39 -6.17
N LEU A 254 -19.29 1.69 -7.24
CA LEU A 254 -18.79 0.34 -7.55
C LEU A 254 -17.27 0.32 -7.77
N VAL A 255 -16.74 1.25 -8.56
CA VAL A 255 -15.28 1.35 -8.76
C VAL A 255 -14.57 1.82 -7.48
N GLY A 256 -15.19 2.74 -6.74
CA GLY A 256 -14.69 3.16 -5.43
C GLY A 256 -14.59 2.01 -4.43
N LEU A 257 -15.52 1.06 -4.46
CA LEU A 257 -15.47 -0.16 -3.65
C LEU A 257 -14.25 -1.03 -4.01
N LEU A 258 -13.97 -1.21 -5.30
CA LEU A 258 -12.78 -1.96 -5.77
C LEU A 258 -11.49 -1.34 -5.21
N ILE A 259 -11.35 -0.02 -5.33
CA ILE A 259 -10.18 0.72 -4.84
C ILE A 259 -10.09 0.64 -3.31
N HIS A 260 -11.22 0.75 -2.60
CA HIS A 260 -11.25 0.67 -1.15
C HIS A 260 -10.83 -0.71 -0.64
N GLU A 261 -11.30 -1.79 -1.27
CA GLU A 261 -10.95 -3.15 -0.87
C GLU A 261 -9.51 -3.52 -1.28
N GLN A 262 -8.99 -2.93 -2.36
CA GLN A 262 -7.61 -3.14 -2.85
C GLN A 262 -6.54 -2.73 -1.85
N HIS A 263 -6.71 -1.66 -1.07
CA HIS A 263 -5.71 -1.20 -0.11
C HIS A 263 -5.35 -2.28 0.94
N GLY A 264 -6.24 -3.24 1.19
CA GLY A 264 -5.97 -4.38 2.07
C GLY A 264 -5.25 -5.56 1.39
N LEU A 265 -5.07 -5.52 0.07
CA LEU A 265 -4.57 -6.63 -0.77
C LEU A 265 -3.18 -6.37 -1.35
N GLU A 266 -2.70 -5.13 -1.27
CA GLU A 266 -1.40 -4.71 -1.77
C GLU A 266 -0.30 -4.85 -0.72
N GLN A 267 0.89 -5.28 -1.17
CA GLN A 267 2.08 -5.33 -0.34
C GLN A 267 3.14 -4.36 -0.88
N THR A 268 3.71 -3.54 0.00
CA THR A 268 4.82 -2.63 -0.34
C THR A 268 6.12 -3.42 -0.44
N PHE A 269 6.76 -3.35 -1.60
CA PHE A 269 8.10 -3.88 -1.84
C PHE A 269 9.11 -2.75 -1.89
N THR A 270 10.24 -2.95 -1.21
CA THR A 270 11.38 -2.03 -1.22
C THR A 270 12.55 -2.69 -1.95
N LEU A 271 12.90 -2.16 -3.12
CA LEU A 271 14.07 -2.60 -3.88
C LEU A 271 15.21 -1.63 -3.65
N ASP A 272 16.31 -2.12 -3.07
CA ASP A 272 17.53 -1.34 -2.93
C ASP A 272 18.28 -1.33 -4.27
N VAL A 273 18.36 -0.15 -4.90
CA VAL A 273 19.09 0.08 -6.17
C VAL A 273 20.35 0.88 -5.92
N THR A 274 20.81 0.94 -4.66
CA THR A 274 22.03 1.66 -4.29
C THR A 274 23.24 1.06 -4.99
N GLY A 275 23.96 1.91 -5.75
CA GLY A 275 25.23 1.54 -6.36
C GLY A 275 26.33 1.29 -5.33
N THR A 276 27.50 0.82 -5.77
CA THR A 276 28.66 0.63 -4.88
C THR A 276 29.12 1.95 -4.28
N ILE A 277 29.11 2.05 -2.94
CA ILE A 277 29.52 3.24 -2.19
C ILE A 277 30.96 3.07 -1.73
N HIS A 278 31.80 4.08 -1.98
CA HIS A 278 33.15 4.18 -1.43
C HIS A 278 33.18 5.20 -0.30
N THR A 279 33.77 4.85 0.85
CA THR A 279 33.84 5.74 2.02
C THR A 279 35.26 5.85 2.56
N VAL A 280 35.61 7.03 3.05
CA VAL A 280 36.90 7.30 3.72
C VAL A 280 36.68 7.94 5.10
N PRO A 281 37.60 7.79 6.07
CA PRO A 281 37.49 8.44 7.38
C PRO A 281 37.44 9.97 7.29
N SER A 282 36.59 10.60 8.12
CA SER A 282 36.42 12.06 8.14
C SER A 282 37.63 12.84 8.66
N THR A 283 38.56 12.17 9.33
CA THR A 283 39.73 12.79 9.96
C THR A 283 40.99 12.19 9.37
N SER A 284 41.56 12.86 8.38
CA SER A 284 42.88 12.54 7.83
C SER A 284 43.87 13.63 8.24
N GLN A 285 44.95 13.28 8.92
CA GLN A 285 46.07 14.22 9.14
C GLN A 285 46.65 14.56 7.75
N SER A 286 46.50 15.81 7.33
CA SER A 286 47.13 16.28 6.09
C SER A 286 48.64 16.30 6.30
N THR A 287 49.34 15.39 5.63
CA THR A 287 50.79 15.46 5.45
C THR A 287 51.05 16.05 4.07
N ARG A 288 51.62 17.25 4.02
CA ARG A 288 52.06 17.86 2.76
C ARG A 288 53.54 17.61 2.58
N ASP A 289 54.00 17.50 1.33
CA ASP A 289 55.43 17.47 1.09
C ASP A 289 56.03 18.85 1.39
N HIS A 290 57.21 18.88 2.00
CA HIS A 290 57.94 20.10 2.28
C HIS A 290 58.34 20.80 0.98
N GLU A 291 58.17 22.12 0.97
CA GLU A 291 58.63 23.04 -0.07
C GLU A 291 59.57 24.06 0.59
N LEU A 292 60.63 24.46 -0.12
CA LEU A 292 61.62 25.39 0.43
C LEU A 292 60.98 26.73 0.80
N THR A 293 61.24 27.21 2.00
CA THR A 293 60.89 28.59 2.35
C THR A 293 61.81 29.58 1.64
N LYS A 294 61.40 30.85 1.60
CA LYS A 294 62.20 31.91 0.98
C LYS A 294 63.57 32.06 1.67
N GLU A 295 63.59 31.95 3.00
CA GLU A 295 64.81 32.05 3.80
C GLU A 295 65.74 30.87 3.56
N GLU A 296 65.19 29.65 3.43
CA GLU A 296 65.96 28.46 3.09
C GLU A 296 66.56 28.58 1.69
N LEU A 297 65.78 29.04 0.70
CA LEU A 297 66.23 29.27 -0.67
C LEU A 297 67.36 30.33 -0.72
N ASP A 298 67.17 31.48 -0.05
CA ASP A 298 68.16 32.56 0.03
C ASP A 298 69.47 32.11 0.71
N SER A 299 69.40 31.13 1.63
CA SER A 299 70.59 30.52 2.25
C SER A 299 71.31 29.49 1.36
N LEU A 300 70.57 28.87 0.44
CA LEU A 300 71.09 27.82 -0.46
C LEU A 300 71.72 28.41 -1.72
N LEU A 301 71.17 29.48 -2.29
CA LEU A 301 71.63 30.10 -3.53
C LEU A 301 73.13 30.47 -3.54
N PRO A 302 73.71 31.11 -2.49
CA PRO A 302 75.11 31.54 -2.51
C PRO A 302 76.13 30.40 -2.42
N LYS A 303 75.70 29.17 -2.10
CA LYS A 303 76.60 28.02 -1.95
C LYS A 303 77.07 27.52 -3.32
N SER A 304 78.35 27.15 -3.41
CA SER A 304 78.91 26.54 -4.63
C SER A 304 78.48 25.07 -4.76
N GLU A 305 78.45 24.56 -5.99
CA GLU A 305 78.27 23.12 -6.23
C GLU A 305 79.57 22.36 -5.91
N PRO A 306 79.48 21.12 -5.36
CA PRO A 306 78.29 20.31 -5.11
C PRO A 306 77.61 20.54 -3.74
N GLN A 307 78.13 21.47 -2.93
CA GLN A 307 77.65 21.69 -1.55
C GLN A 307 76.20 22.16 -1.51
N ARG A 308 75.78 23.00 -2.48
CA ARG A 308 74.39 23.44 -2.62
C ARG A 308 73.45 22.27 -2.88
N CYS A 309 73.79 21.37 -3.80
CA CYS A 309 73.03 20.14 -4.06
C CYS A 309 72.91 19.26 -2.80
N TYR A 310 73.99 19.13 -2.01
CA TYR A 310 73.95 18.35 -0.76
C TYR A 310 73.01 18.95 0.27
N ASP A 311 73.10 20.25 0.50
CA ASP A 311 72.28 20.92 1.50
C ASP A 311 70.81 21.00 1.06
N TRP A 312 70.54 21.21 -0.23
CA TRP A 312 69.18 21.08 -0.79
C TRP A 312 68.59 19.70 -0.55
N MET A 313 69.35 18.62 -0.81
CA MET A 313 68.89 17.26 -0.57
C MET A 313 68.58 17.00 0.92
N ARG A 314 69.40 17.53 1.84
CA ARG A 314 69.15 17.43 3.29
C ARG A 314 67.92 18.20 3.73
N THR A 315 67.59 19.30 3.08
CA THR A 315 66.40 20.11 3.39
C THR A 315 65.12 19.45 2.87
N MET A 316 65.14 18.95 1.63
CA MET A 316 63.96 18.48 0.90
C MET A 316 63.60 17.00 1.12
N PHE A 317 64.55 16.18 1.57
CA PHE A 317 64.37 14.72 1.63
C PHE A 317 64.80 14.13 2.98
N VAL A 318 64.27 12.94 3.28
CA VAL A 318 64.62 12.15 4.46
C VAL A 318 64.98 10.73 4.03
N ALA A 319 65.95 10.12 4.72
CA ALA A 319 66.31 8.71 4.51
C ALA A 319 65.16 7.80 4.97
N LYS A 320 64.69 6.94 4.07
CA LYS A 320 63.60 6.02 4.33
C LYS A 320 63.78 4.74 3.50
N ALA A 321 63.92 3.60 4.16
CA ALA A 321 64.34 2.34 3.53
C ALA A 321 63.37 1.80 2.46
N ASP A 322 62.07 2.09 2.63
CA ASP A 322 60.97 1.75 1.71
C ASP A 322 60.58 2.92 0.79
N GLY A 323 61.26 4.07 0.89
CA GLY A 323 61.04 5.22 0.02
C GLY A 323 61.57 4.99 -1.38
N GLU A 324 60.76 5.32 -2.39
CA GLU A 324 61.12 5.25 -3.80
C GLU A 324 60.66 6.54 -4.51
N LEU A 325 61.59 7.23 -5.18
CA LEU A 325 61.29 8.36 -6.06
C LEU A 325 61.88 8.09 -7.45
N THR A 326 61.21 8.53 -8.52
CA THR A 326 61.79 8.37 -9.85
C THR A 326 62.97 9.33 -10.05
N GLN A 327 63.98 8.91 -10.82
CA GLN A 327 65.14 9.77 -11.13
C GLN A 327 64.72 11.03 -11.90
N VAL A 328 63.65 10.95 -12.70
CA VAL A 328 63.08 12.08 -13.43
C VAL A 328 62.46 13.08 -12.47
N ASP A 329 61.64 12.63 -11.53
CA ASP A 329 61.01 13.51 -10.53
C ASP A 329 62.05 14.14 -9.62
N PHE A 330 63.05 13.37 -9.18
CA PHE A 330 64.14 13.87 -8.34
C PHE A 330 64.91 15.00 -9.03
N TRP A 331 65.21 14.85 -10.32
CA TRP A 331 65.88 15.88 -11.12
C TRP A 331 64.98 17.09 -11.37
N ASN A 332 63.70 16.88 -11.71
CA ASN A 332 62.77 17.98 -11.95
C ASN A 332 62.62 18.85 -10.69
N LEU A 333 62.52 18.26 -9.50
CA LEU A 333 62.47 18.99 -8.23
C LEU A 333 63.70 19.89 -8.02
N TYR A 334 64.91 19.42 -8.36
CA TYR A 334 66.11 20.24 -8.27
C TYR A 334 66.12 21.35 -9.33
N LYS A 335 65.80 20.99 -10.58
CA LYS A 335 65.79 21.91 -11.71
C LYS A 335 64.78 23.04 -11.49
N ASP A 336 63.58 22.74 -11.05
CA ASP A 336 62.51 23.72 -10.90
C ASP A 336 62.86 24.77 -9.82
N VAL A 337 63.58 24.36 -8.77
CA VAL A 337 64.06 25.28 -7.71
C VAL A 337 65.16 26.20 -8.21
N PHE A 338 66.17 25.69 -8.91
CA PHE A 338 67.39 26.45 -9.22
C PHE A 338 67.44 27.02 -10.65
N SER A 339 66.63 26.53 -11.58
CA SER A 339 66.60 27.01 -12.98
C SER A 339 66.28 28.50 -13.11
N PRO A 340 65.41 29.11 -12.29
CA PRO A 340 65.19 30.56 -12.31
C PRO A 340 66.43 31.39 -11.97
N HIS A 341 67.41 30.79 -11.30
CA HIS A 341 68.64 31.45 -10.84
C HIS A 341 69.90 31.00 -11.61
N ALA A 342 69.70 30.27 -12.72
CA ALA A 342 70.77 29.63 -13.49
C ALA A 342 71.81 30.59 -14.05
N GLU A 343 71.41 31.82 -14.38
CA GLU A 343 72.29 32.85 -14.96
C GLU A 343 73.36 33.33 -13.97
N GLN A 344 73.04 33.34 -12.67
CA GLN A 344 73.96 33.74 -11.61
C GLN A 344 74.64 32.53 -10.96
N TYR A 345 73.96 31.39 -10.94
CA TYR A 345 74.43 30.17 -10.28
C TYR A 345 74.25 28.96 -11.21
N PRO A 346 75.34 28.48 -11.86
CA PRO A 346 75.26 27.32 -12.76
C PRO A 346 74.72 26.08 -12.04
N LEU A 347 73.82 25.34 -12.71
CA LEU A 347 73.22 24.11 -12.20
C LEU A 347 74.10 22.89 -12.48
N LEU A 348 74.00 21.87 -11.62
CA LEU A 348 74.51 20.54 -11.94
C LEU A 348 73.69 19.88 -13.04
N VAL A 349 74.32 18.99 -13.81
CA VAL A 349 73.59 18.13 -14.75
C VAL A 349 72.89 16.98 -14.02
N ALA A 350 71.82 16.44 -14.60
CA ALA A 350 71.01 15.38 -13.99
C ALA A 350 71.84 14.19 -13.49
N SER A 351 72.84 13.75 -14.24
CA SER A 351 73.71 12.64 -13.84
C SER A 351 74.48 12.89 -12.55
N ASP A 352 74.85 14.14 -12.29
CA ASP A 352 75.67 14.51 -11.13
C ASP A 352 74.79 14.69 -9.90
N VAL A 353 73.58 15.25 -10.06
CA VAL A 353 72.57 15.32 -8.99
C VAL A 353 72.21 13.92 -8.49
N ILE A 354 71.95 12.97 -9.41
CA ILE A 354 71.59 11.58 -9.03
C ILE A 354 72.75 10.85 -8.36
N LYS A 355 74.00 11.07 -8.79
CA LYS A 355 75.19 10.49 -8.12
C LYS A 355 75.39 11.05 -6.71
N ASN A 356 75.13 12.33 -6.52
CA ASN A 356 75.29 13.03 -5.24
C ASN A 356 74.34 12.53 -4.16
N VAL A 357 73.23 11.85 -4.51
CA VAL A 357 72.30 11.25 -3.55
C VAL A 357 72.99 10.28 -2.61
N ASN A 358 73.89 9.42 -3.12
CA ASN A 358 74.61 8.44 -2.31
C ASN A 358 75.58 9.11 -1.31
N SER A 359 76.06 10.32 -1.62
CA SER A 359 76.91 11.11 -0.73
C SER A 359 76.13 11.74 0.43
N VAL A 360 74.84 12.05 0.22
CA VAL A 360 73.97 12.66 1.24
C VAL A 360 73.26 11.58 2.07
N PHE A 361 72.79 10.53 1.40
CA PHE A 361 72.06 9.42 1.99
C PHE A 361 72.79 8.10 1.65
N PRO A 362 73.70 7.60 2.50
CA PRO A 362 74.51 6.41 2.20
C PRO A 362 73.71 5.12 1.95
N GLN A 363 72.48 5.06 2.45
CA GLN A 363 71.56 3.93 2.25
C GLN A 363 70.73 4.06 0.97
N ALA A 364 70.80 5.21 0.30
CA ALA A 364 70.11 5.43 -0.95
C ALA A 364 70.87 4.78 -2.11
N GLN A 365 70.13 4.25 -3.09
CA GLN A 365 70.71 3.67 -4.30
C GLN A 365 69.86 4.03 -5.52
N ALA A 366 70.51 4.62 -6.52
CA ALA A 366 69.91 4.78 -7.84
C ALA A 366 69.95 3.43 -8.58
N MET A 367 68.79 2.90 -8.95
CA MET A 367 68.66 1.60 -9.61
C MET A 367 67.62 1.62 -10.73
N VAL A 368 67.75 0.70 -11.67
CA VAL A 368 66.81 0.51 -12.77
C VAL A 368 66.06 -0.78 -12.53
N MET A 369 64.75 -0.67 -12.26
CA MET A 369 63.89 -1.83 -12.09
C MET A 369 63.56 -2.42 -13.46
N GLN A 370 63.97 -3.68 -13.67
CA GLN A 370 63.64 -4.41 -14.90
C GLN A 370 62.21 -4.93 -14.82
N GLY A 371 61.33 -4.36 -15.65
CA GLY A 371 59.93 -4.76 -15.82
C GLY A 371 59.45 -4.44 -17.24
N PRO A 372 58.15 -4.60 -17.55
CA PRO A 372 57.59 -4.30 -18.89
C PRO A 372 57.84 -2.85 -19.33
N VAL A 373 57.97 -1.94 -18.36
CA VAL A 373 58.43 -0.56 -18.53
C VAL A 373 59.63 -0.36 -17.60
N GLN A 374 60.77 0.06 -18.15
CA GLN A 374 61.98 0.33 -17.37
C GLN A 374 61.76 1.56 -16.48
N ARG A 375 61.81 1.36 -15.16
CA ARG A 375 61.64 2.45 -14.18
C ARG A 375 62.98 2.79 -13.53
N PHE A 376 63.44 4.02 -13.75
CA PHE A 376 64.65 4.56 -13.15
C PHE A 376 64.27 5.19 -11.80
N ILE A 377 64.64 4.55 -10.70
CA ILE A 377 64.26 4.98 -9.34
C ILE A 377 65.49 5.26 -8.48
N VAL A 378 65.29 6.07 -7.46
CA VAL A 378 66.18 6.30 -6.32
C VAL A 378 65.48 5.68 -5.11
N ARG A 379 66.00 4.55 -4.64
CA ARG A 379 65.46 3.82 -3.49
C ARG A 379 66.20 4.24 -2.22
N GLY A 380 65.51 4.32 -1.09
CA GLY A 380 66.09 4.68 0.21
C GLY A 380 65.88 6.15 0.61
N VAL A 381 65.12 6.91 -0.18
CA VAL A 381 64.84 8.33 0.02
C VAL A 381 63.36 8.61 -0.24
N ASP A 382 62.76 9.46 0.59
CA ASP A 382 61.38 9.94 0.44
C ASP A 382 61.35 11.46 0.64
N ARG A 383 60.33 12.15 0.10
CA ARG A 383 60.17 13.59 0.31
C ARG A 383 59.95 13.86 1.79
N ARG A 384 60.59 14.89 2.33
CA ARG A 384 60.34 15.35 3.69
C ARG A 384 58.88 15.78 3.77
N LYS A 385 58.11 15.21 4.70
CA LYS A 385 56.71 15.58 4.90
C LYS A 385 56.58 16.56 6.06
N GLU A 386 55.83 17.62 5.86
CA GLU A 386 55.37 18.49 6.93
C GLU A 386 54.01 18.03 7.41
N SER A 387 53.93 17.83 8.72
CA SER A 387 52.66 17.67 9.42
C SER A 387 52.01 19.04 9.55
N ALA A 388 50.84 19.23 8.93
CA ALA A 388 50.01 20.41 9.15
C ALA A 388 49.57 20.56 10.63
N ALA A 389 49.72 19.51 11.45
CA ALA A 389 49.45 19.57 12.88
C ALA A 389 50.47 20.43 13.63
N ASN A 390 51.71 20.55 13.15
CA ASN A 390 52.70 21.43 13.78
C ASN A 390 52.34 22.91 13.55
N GLU A 391 51.85 23.29 12.36
CA GLU A 391 51.45 24.68 12.08
C GLU A 391 50.32 25.19 13.00
N ARG A 392 49.45 24.28 13.46
CA ARG A 392 48.31 24.63 14.33
C ARG A 392 48.74 25.30 15.65
N TYR A 393 49.95 25.01 16.11
CA TYR A 393 50.50 25.54 17.36
C TYR A 393 51.67 26.50 17.12
N ARG A 394 51.71 27.16 15.96
CA ARG A 394 52.68 28.23 15.70
C ARG A 394 52.30 29.51 16.46
N CYS A 395 53.31 30.18 17.03
CA CYS A 395 53.12 31.48 17.63
C CYS A 395 52.93 32.55 16.56
N HIS A 396 51.79 33.25 16.61
CA HIS A 396 51.49 34.38 15.73
C HIS A 396 51.62 35.74 16.42
N TRP A 397 52.28 35.78 17.58
CA TRP A 397 52.55 37.03 18.28
C TRP A 397 53.46 37.94 17.43
N ASP A 398 53.37 39.25 17.67
CA ASP A 398 54.05 40.29 16.90
C ASP A 398 53.74 40.22 15.39
N ARG A 399 52.45 40.22 15.04
CA ARG A 399 51.97 40.18 13.64
C ARG A 399 52.54 38.97 12.86
N SER A 400 52.68 37.82 13.52
CA SER A 400 53.27 36.57 12.99
C SER A 400 54.78 36.62 12.70
N GLN A 401 55.52 37.54 13.31
CA GLN A 401 56.97 37.65 13.16
C GLN A 401 57.76 36.88 14.23
N CYS A 402 57.08 36.24 15.19
CA CYS A 402 57.76 35.40 16.17
C CYS A 402 58.52 34.24 15.51
N THR A 403 59.80 34.08 15.89
CA THR A 403 60.74 33.09 15.33
C THR A 403 60.68 31.73 16.04
N ALA A 404 59.81 31.57 17.04
CA ALA A 404 59.63 30.32 17.75
C ALA A 404 59.16 29.21 16.80
N GLN A 405 59.76 28.02 16.96
CA GLN A 405 59.30 26.82 16.27
C GLN A 405 57.87 26.46 16.73
N PRO A 406 57.07 25.80 15.89
CA PRO A 406 55.72 25.42 16.29
C PRO A 406 55.74 24.44 17.48
N PHE A 407 54.86 24.65 18.45
CA PHE A 407 54.83 23.91 19.72
C PHE A 407 54.10 22.56 19.59
N ALA A 408 54.30 21.64 20.54
CA ALA A 408 53.65 20.33 20.50
C ALA A 408 52.23 20.34 21.07
N SER A 409 51.90 21.34 21.92
CA SER A 409 50.60 21.44 22.56
C SER A 409 50.10 22.89 22.69
N PRO A 410 48.77 23.10 22.84
CA PRO A 410 48.22 24.42 23.15
C PRO A 410 48.73 25.02 24.46
N GLY A 411 49.10 24.16 25.43
CA GLY A 411 49.65 24.59 26.72
C GLY A 411 51.02 25.22 26.55
N GLU A 412 51.93 24.53 25.84
CA GLU A 412 53.26 25.05 25.52
C GLU A 412 53.21 26.36 24.73
N LEU A 413 52.28 26.45 23.77
CA LEU A 413 52.07 27.69 23.03
C LEU A 413 51.55 28.82 23.95
N TYR A 414 50.64 28.53 24.87
CA TYR A 414 50.14 29.53 25.82
C TYR A 414 51.25 30.03 26.75
N ASP A 415 52.06 29.11 27.28
CA ASP A 415 53.18 29.44 28.15
C ASP A 415 54.17 30.38 27.44
N HIS A 416 54.48 30.10 26.18
CA HIS A 416 55.30 30.99 25.35
C HIS A 416 54.64 32.36 25.08
N VAL A 417 53.32 32.41 24.85
CA VAL A 417 52.60 33.68 24.68
C VAL A 417 52.63 34.51 25.96
N LEU A 418 52.66 33.89 27.14
CA LEU A 418 52.81 34.60 28.40
C LEU A 418 54.17 35.32 28.51
N GLU A 419 55.22 34.81 27.88
CA GLU A 419 56.54 35.48 27.83
C GLU A 419 56.45 36.80 27.05
N HIS A 420 55.76 36.80 25.91
CA HIS A 420 55.52 38.00 25.12
C HIS A 420 54.66 39.03 25.89
N LEU A 421 53.63 38.57 26.59
CA LEU A 421 52.75 39.39 27.41
C LEU A 421 53.47 39.98 28.63
N ALA A 422 54.46 39.27 29.19
CA ALA A 422 55.30 39.76 30.27
C ALA A 422 56.30 40.84 29.81
N ALA A 423 56.75 40.78 28.55
CA ALA A 423 57.68 41.74 27.97
C ALA A 423 57.02 43.06 27.50
N THR A 424 55.70 43.21 27.62
CA THR A 424 54.96 44.39 27.12
C THR A 424 54.81 45.45 28.22
N GLU A 425 55.57 46.55 28.12
CA GLU A 425 55.61 47.64 29.12
C GLU A 425 54.85 48.92 28.66
N THR A 426 53.99 48.84 27.65
CA THR A 426 53.29 50.01 27.08
C THR A 426 52.00 50.36 27.82
N PRO A 427 51.65 51.66 27.97
CA PRO A 427 50.43 52.11 28.65
C PRO A 427 49.14 51.75 27.91
N GLU A 428 49.23 51.53 26.59
CA GLU A 428 48.20 50.89 25.79
C GLU A 428 48.64 49.45 25.51
N LEU A 429 47.76 48.47 25.75
CA LEU A 429 48.05 47.04 25.64
C LEU A 429 47.34 46.45 24.39
N PRO A 430 47.87 46.68 23.17
CA PRO A 430 47.31 46.11 21.95
C PRO A 430 47.60 44.60 21.88
N CYS A 431 46.63 43.85 21.36
CA CYS A 431 46.84 42.46 20.98
C CYS A 431 47.66 42.42 19.69
N LEU A 432 48.86 41.85 19.76
CA LEU A 432 49.75 41.70 18.61
C LEU A 432 49.60 40.35 17.90
N TRP A 433 48.58 39.57 18.25
CA TRP A 433 48.32 38.28 17.61
C TRP A 433 47.86 38.46 16.16
N SER A 434 48.64 37.95 15.19
CA SER A 434 48.33 37.99 13.76
C SER A 434 47.78 39.37 13.34
N THR A 435 46.57 39.46 12.79
CA THR A 435 45.91 40.70 12.37
C THR A 435 44.91 41.24 13.38
N CYS A 436 44.93 40.78 14.64
CA CYS A 436 43.97 41.19 15.66
C CYS A 436 44.01 42.72 15.90
N PRO A 437 42.87 43.43 15.85
CA PRO A 437 42.82 44.86 16.09
C PRO A 437 42.54 45.24 17.54
N ALA A 438 42.34 44.27 18.44
CA ALA A 438 41.89 44.54 19.81
C ALA A 438 42.96 45.25 20.64
N SER A 439 42.56 46.28 21.40
CA SER A 439 43.37 46.92 22.44
C SER A 439 42.59 46.88 23.76
N LEU A 440 43.25 46.45 24.83
CA LEU A 440 42.59 46.12 26.09
C LEU A 440 43.13 46.96 27.26
N PRO A 441 42.28 47.33 28.23
CA PRO A 441 42.66 48.27 29.28
C PRO A 441 43.49 47.64 30.41
N THR A 442 43.54 46.30 30.52
CA THR A 442 44.28 45.61 31.58
C THR A 442 45.02 44.38 31.06
N THR A 443 46.17 44.07 31.65
CA THR A 443 46.97 42.87 31.32
C THR A 443 46.18 41.58 31.55
N HIS A 444 45.30 41.56 32.56
CA HIS A 444 44.42 40.42 32.82
C HIS A 444 43.39 40.21 31.69
N ALA A 445 42.77 41.28 31.19
CA ALA A 445 41.88 41.20 30.03
C ALA A 445 42.63 40.75 28.77
N LEU A 446 43.87 41.22 28.57
CA LEU A 446 44.71 40.81 27.46
C LEU A 446 45.06 39.31 27.52
N ARG A 447 45.38 38.77 28.70
CA ARG A 447 45.62 37.33 28.91
C ARG A 447 44.39 36.49 28.58
N LEU A 448 43.20 36.91 29.01
CA LEU A 448 41.95 36.22 28.67
C LEU A 448 41.62 36.31 27.18
N HIS A 449 41.89 37.45 26.56
CA HIS A 449 41.72 37.62 25.11
C HIS A 449 42.71 36.77 24.30
N ALA A 450 43.96 36.62 24.75
CA ALA A 450 44.95 35.78 24.09
C ALA A 450 44.47 34.32 23.98
N LEU A 451 43.74 33.81 24.98
CA LEU A 451 43.14 32.47 24.94
C LEU A 451 42.12 32.29 23.79
N THR A 452 41.52 33.37 23.29
CA THR A 452 40.58 33.30 22.15
C THR A 452 41.27 33.02 20.82
N HIS A 453 42.59 33.24 20.75
CA HIS A 453 43.39 32.96 19.56
C HIS A 453 44.02 31.57 19.56
N LEU A 454 44.00 30.88 20.69
CA LEU A 454 44.61 29.56 20.84
C LEU A 454 43.62 28.46 20.46
N SER A 455 44.11 27.47 19.70
CA SER A 455 43.33 26.28 19.37
C SER A 455 43.06 25.46 20.62
N SER A 456 41.79 25.11 20.87
CA SER A 456 41.41 24.18 21.94
C SER A 456 42.10 22.81 21.78
N ALA A 457 42.53 22.22 22.89
CA ALA A 457 43.09 20.86 22.94
C ALA A 457 42.02 19.79 22.64
N GLN A 458 40.74 20.11 22.87
CA GLN A 458 39.63 19.18 22.62
C GLN A 458 39.16 19.30 21.18
N PRO A 459 38.97 18.16 20.47
CA PRO A 459 38.29 18.17 19.19
C PRO A 459 36.86 18.68 19.41
N SER A 460 36.38 19.54 18.50
CA SER A 460 34.99 19.99 18.49
C SER A 460 34.05 18.79 18.47
N GLN A 461 33.05 18.75 19.35
CA GLN A 461 32.04 17.70 19.32
C GLN A 461 31.34 17.71 17.96
N LYS A 462 31.31 16.54 17.29
CA LYS A 462 30.57 16.35 16.05
C LYS A 462 29.07 16.36 16.34
N HIS A 463 28.28 16.86 15.40
CA HIS A 463 26.82 16.77 15.50
C HIS A 463 26.37 15.30 15.36
N PRO A 464 25.33 14.82 16.07
CA PRO A 464 24.91 13.40 16.00
C PRO A 464 24.55 12.88 14.61
N SER A 465 24.20 13.78 13.68
CA SER A 465 23.91 13.43 12.27
C SER A 465 25.15 13.35 11.38
N GLN A 466 26.34 13.70 11.86
CA GLN A 466 27.58 13.64 11.10
C GLN A 466 28.19 12.25 11.19
N SER A 467 28.32 11.59 10.05
CA SER A 467 29.01 10.30 9.94
C SER A 467 30.53 10.48 10.14
N ASP A 468 31.16 9.47 10.73
CA ASP A 468 32.64 9.36 10.81
C ASP A 468 33.31 9.08 9.47
N THR A 469 32.50 8.90 8.42
CA THR A 469 32.97 8.60 7.07
C THR A 469 32.41 9.58 6.05
N ILE A 470 33.23 9.88 5.05
CA ILE A 470 32.91 10.74 3.92
C ILE A 470 32.75 9.85 2.68
N THR A 471 31.64 9.99 1.96
CA THR A 471 31.38 9.23 0.72
C THR A 471 32.16 9.81 -0.45
N LEU A 472 33.01 9.03 -1.09
CA LEU A 472 33.78 9.43 -2.27
C LEU A 472 32.91 9.40 -3.55
N PRO A 473 33.18 10.27 -4.53
CA PRO A 473 32.54 10.23 -5.84
C PRO A 473 32.88 8.97 -6.66
N SER A 474 34.08 8.40 -6.46
CA SER A 474 34.55 7.17 -7.12
C SER A 474 35.61 6.47 -6.28
N GLU A 475 35.93 5.21 -6.60
CA GLU A 475 36.90 4.36 -5.87
C GLU A 475 38.29 5.01 -5.73
N ASN A 476 38.78 5.63 -6.80
CA ASN A 476 40.13 6.19 -6.87
C ASN A 476 40.16 7.73 -6.73
N TYR A 477 39.11 8.33 -6.16
CA TYR A 477 39.06 9.79 -6.02
C TYR A 477 40.13 10.25 -5.00
N PRO A 478 40.98 11.23 -5.35
CA PRO A 478 42.06 11.68 -4.46
C PRO A 478 41.50 12.25 -3.16
N TYR A 479 42.06 11.81 -2.03
CA TYR A 479 41.70 12.28 -0.69
C TYR A 479 42.94 12.24 0.22
N PRO A 480 43.24 13.31 0.98
CA PRO A 480 42.51 14.58 1.11
C PRO A 480 42.61 15.46 -0.15
N THR A 481 41.59 16.26 -0.43
CA THR A 481 41.63 17.23 -1.54
C THR A 481 42.08 18.61 -1.06
N ASP A 482 43.00 19.26 -1.78
CA ASP A 482 43.47 20.60 -1.45
C ASP A 482 42.35 21.65 -1.44
N ASN A 483 41.36 21.50 -2.34
CA ASN A 483 40.21 22.40 -2.41
C ASN A 483 38.88 21.62 -2.28
N PRO A 484 38.31 21.51 -1.06
CA PRO A 484 37.13 20.70 -0.79
C PRO A 484 35.85 21.23 -1.48
N THR A 485 35.81 22.50 -1.89
CA THR A 485 34.63 23.10 -2.56
C THR A 485 34.51 22.71 -4.03
N ASN A 486 35.58 22.22 -4.66
CA ASN A 486 35.57 21.77 -6.06
C ASN A 486 35.23 20.28 -6.20
N ARG A 487 34.88 19.61 -5.10
CA ARG A 487 34.58 18.19 -5.10
C ARG A 487 33.24 17.91 -5.79
N PRO A 488 33.16 16.97 -6.74
CA PRO A 488 31.89 16.56 -7.32
C PRO A 488 31.01 15.88 -6.26
N PRO A 489 29.67 16.01 -6.36
CA PRO A 489 28.76 15.41 -5.41
C PRO A 489 28.90 13.87 -5.43
N PRO A 490 29.02 13.21 -4.26
CA PRO A 490 29.09 11.76 -4.22
C PRO A 490 27.74 11.12 -4.55
N PRO A 491 27.72 9.84 -4.99
CA PRO A 491 26.48 9.11 -5.18
C PRO A 491 25.68 9.04 -3.86
N PRO A 492 24.35 9.03 -3.95
CA PRO A 492 23.48 8.92 -2.77
C PRO A 492 23.78 7.65 -1.98
N ARG A 493 23.77 7.76 -0.64
CA ARG A 493 24.10 6.65 0.27
C ARG A 493 23.04 5.55 0.33
N SER A 494 21.84 5.84 -0.15
CA SER A 494 20.75 4.88 -0.27
C SER A 494 19.78 5.36 -1.33
N THR A 495 19.47 4.52 -2.30
CA THR A 495 18.42 4.72 -3.30
C THR A 495 17.51 3.50 -3.28
N MET A 496 16.45 3.58 -2.49
CA MET A 496 15.41 2.55 -2.45
C MET A 496 14.25 2.95 -3.36
N ILE A 497 13.79 2.02 -4.19
CA ILE A 497 12.54 2.12 -4.95
C ILE A 497 11.47 1.40 -4.15
N THR A 498 10.43 2.12 -3.76
CA THR A 498 9.27 1.53 -3.08
C THR A 498 8.10 1.47 -4.05
N TYR A 499 7.52 0.29 -4.25
CA TYR A 499 6.35 0.09 -5.11
C TYR A 499 5.38 -0.92 -4.49
N GLU A 500 4.10 -0.84 -4.84
CA GLU A 500 3.04 -1.68 -4.30
C GLU A 500 2.58 -2.69 -5.36
N VAL A 501 2.31 -3.92 -4.92
CA VAL A 501 1.88 -5.02 -5.78
C VAL A 501 0.67 -5.74 -5.17
N PRO A 502 -0.41 -5.99 -5.93
CA PRO A 502 -1.55 -6.78 -5.45
C PRO A 502 -1.16 -8.25 -5.32
N MET A 503 -1.25 -8.81 -4.10
CA MET A 503 -0.83 -10.19 -3.80
C MET A 503 -1.98 -11.12 -3.42
N ILE A 504 -3.12 -10.57 -2.99
CA ILE A 504 -4.28 -11.33 -2.54
C ILE A 504 -5.40 -11.20 -3.58
N ASP A 505 -6.14 -12.28 -3.81
CA ASP A 505 -7.28 -12.27 -4.72
C ASP A 505 -8.39 -11.37 -4.16
N PRO A 506 -9.11 -10.64 -5.03
CA PRO A 506 -10.17 -9.74 -4.58
C PRO A 506 -11.29 -10.51 -3.86
N PRO A 507 -11.89 -9.92 -2.80
CA PRO A 507 -13.03 -10.53 -2.12
C PRO A 507 -14.25 -10.65 -3.05
N SER A 508 -15.23 -11.47 -2.65
CA SER A 508 -16.46 -11.71 -3.42
C SER A 508 -17.22 -10.42 -3.76
N THR A 509 -17.23 -9.45 -2.84
CA THR A 509 -17.83 -8.12 -3.02
C THR A 509 -17.19 -7.37 -4.19
N SER A 510 -15.86 -7.32 -4.26
CA SER A 510 -15.11 -6.76 -5.40
C SER A 510 -15.41 -7.50 -6.70
N LEU A 511 -15.47 -8.84 -6.67
CA LEU A 511 -15.80 -9.64 -7.86
C LEU A 511 -17.20 -9.32 -8.39
N THR A 512 -18.22 -9.33 -7.53
CA THR A 512 -19.60 -9.00 -7.91
C THR A 512 -19.71 -7.56 -8.40
N ALA A 513 -19.02 -6.61 -7.76
CA ALA A 513 -18.97 -5.22 -8.21
C ALA A 513 -18.36 -5.11 -9.61
N LEU A 514 -17.24 -5.78 -9.87
CA LEU A 514 -16.60 -5.80 -11.19
C LEU A 514 -17.51 -6.44 -12.26
N LEU A 515 -18.24 -7.50 -11.93
CA LEU A 515 -19.21 -8.13 -12.83
C LEU A 515 -20.35 -7.17 -13.19
N ILE A 516 -20.88 -6.42 -12.23
CA ILE A 516 -21.90 -5.39 -12.48
C ILE A 516 -21.34 -4.32 -13.41
N VAL A 517 -20.15 -3.79 -13.11
CA VAL A 517 -19.47 -2.80 -13.97
C VAL A 517 -19.27 -3.36 -15.38
N ARG A 518 -18.90 -4.64 -15.50
CA ARG A 518 -18.71 -5.33 -16.78
C ARG A 518 -19.99 -5.43 -17.59
N ILE A 519 -21.09 -5.81 -16.97
CA ILE A 519 -22.40 -5.89 -17.62
C ILE A 519 -22.83 -4.50 -18.12
N LEU A 520 -22.72 -3.47 -17.27
CA LEU A 520 -23.07 -2.10 -17.64
C LEU A 520 -22.18 -1.56 -18.76
N PHE A 521 -20.89 -1.90 -18.75
CA PHE A 521 -19.97 -1.57 -19.84
C PHE A 521 -20.42 -2.21 -21.15
N ARG A 522 -20.61 -3.53 -21.18
CA ARG A 522 -21.04 -4.25 -22.38
C ARG A 522 -22.37 -3.73 -22.91
N THR A 523 -23.30 -3.40 -22.02
CA THR A 523 -24.59 -2.80 -22.38
C THR A 523 -24.44 -1.39 -22.97
N SER A 524 -23.48 -0.59 -22.48
CA SER A 524 -23.23 0.78 -22.97
C SER A 524 -22.56 0.84 -24.34
N PHE A 525 -21.84 -0.22 -24.72
CA PHE A 525 -21.06 -0.32 -25.95
C PHE A 525 -21.61 -1.38 -26.92
N ALA A 526 -22.81 -1.91 -26.67
CA ALA A 526 -23.41 -2.98 -27.48
C ALA A 526 -23.50 -2.64 -28.98
N SER A 527 -23.86 -1.39 -29.34
CA SER A 527 -23.88 -0.94 -30.73
C SER A 527 -22.51 -0.87 -31.44
N ALA A 528 -21.40 -0.86 -30.69
CA ALA A 528 -20.05 -0.88 -31.29
C ALA A 528 -19.56 -2.30 -31.62
N ASP A 529 -20.13 -3.32 -30.97
CA ASP A 529 -19.86 -4.75 -31.21
C ASP A 529 -20.81 -5.36 -32.26
N ALA A 530 -21.87 -4.64 -32.65
CA ALA A 530 -22.76 -5.07 -33.74
C ALA A 530 -21.99 -5.03 -35.07
N ALA A 531 -21.72 -6.21 -35.63
CA ALA A 531 -21.17 -6.34 -36.99
C ALA A 531 -21.94 -5.42 -37.95
N PRO A 532 -21.26 -4.68 -38.84
CA PRO A 532 -21.94 -3.78 -39.75
C PRO A 532 -22.95 -4.61 -40.56
N ARG A 533 -24.24 -4.36 -40.33
CA ARG A 533 -25.31 -4.94 -41.15
C ARG A 533 -24.97 -4.57 -42.59
N ALA A 534 -24.81 -5.59 -43.44
CA ALA A 534 -24.51 -5.40 -44.84
C ALA A 534 -25.48 -4.35 -45.39
N SER A 535 -24.93 -3.21 -45.81
CA SER A 535 -25.67 -2.12 -46.43
C SER A 535 -26.60 -2.68 -47.50
N ALA A 536 -27.86 -2.26 -47.49
CA ALA A 536 -28.93 -2.69 -48.39
C ALA A 536 -28.68 -2.43 -49.89
N ASP A 537 -27.50 -1.90 -50.26
CA ASP A 537 -27.12 -1.55 -51.63
C ASP A 537 -25.88 -2.34 -52.12
N ARG A 538 -25.88 -3.68 -51.98
CA ARG A 538 -24.87 -4.51 -52.67
C ARG A 538 -25.43 -5.78 -53.30
N PHE A 539 -25.89 -5.59 -54.53
CA PHE A 539 -25.86 -6.46 -55.70
C PHE A 539 -25.40 -7.93 -55.50
N GLY A 540 -26.37 -8.85 -55.54
CA GLY A 540 -26.30 -10.15 -56.22
C GLY A 540 -25.33 -11.21 -55.69
N PHE A 541 -25.76 -12.01 -54.72
CA PHE A 541 -25.36 -13.43 -54.59
C PHE A 541 -26.55 -14.26 -54.08
N PRO A 542 -27.08 -15.21 -54.85
CA PRO A 542 -28.12 -16.12 -54.38
C PRO A 542 -27.49 -17.33 -53.69
N GLY A 543 -27.85 -17.57 -52.42
CA GLY A 543 -27.63 -18.88 -51.79
C GLY A 543 -27.09 -18.84 -50.37
N ALA A 544 -27.94 -18.49 -49.41
CA ALA A 544 -27.95 -19.16 -48.10
C ALA A 544 -29.40 -19.13 -47.62
N VAL A 545 -29.95 -20.32 -47.39
CA VAL A 545 -31.31 -20.56 -46.95
C VAL A 545 -31.49 -19.96 -45.55
N GLU A 546 -32.50 -19.13 -45.39
CA GLU A 546 -33.04 -18.75 -44.08
C GLU A 546 -33.54 -20.03 -43.40
N GLU A 547 -32.90 -20.42 -42.30
CA GLU A 547 -33.48 -21.39 -41.38
C GLU A 547 -34.65 -20.73 -40.62
N PRO A 548 -35.76 -21.45 -40.42
CA PRO A 548 -37.02 -20.86 -40.02
C PRO A 548 -37.00 -20.37 -38.58
N GLU A 549 -37.67 -19.24 -38.38
CA GLU A 549 -38.02 -18.62 -37.10
C GLU A 549 -38.45 -19.69 -36.07
N GLU A 550 -37.72 -19.74 -34.95
CA GLU A 550 -38.19 -20.40 -33.74
C GLU A 550 -39.39 -19.63 -33.16
N PRO A 551 -40.38 -20.32 -32.59
CA PRO A 551 -41.68 -19.75 -32.32
C PRO A 551 -41.62 -18.69 -31.21
N GLU A 552 -42.16 -17.52 -31.53
CA GLU A 552 -42.52 -16.43 -30.62
C GLU A 552 -43.23 -16.97 -29.37
N GLY A 553 -42.59 -16.79 -28.22
CA GLY A 553 -43.01 -17.39 -26.96
C GLY A 553 -42.47 -16.67 -25.72
N SER A 554 -42.24 -15.36 -25.79
CA SER A 554 -42.23 -14.48 -24.62
C SER A 554 -42.24 -13.03 -25.07
N ASP A 555 -43.43 -12.51 -25.39
CA ASP A 555 -43.68 -11.08 -25.44
C ASP A 555 -43.58 -10.52 -24.01
N LEU A 556 -42.33 -10.32 -23.55
CA LEU A 556 -42.06 -9.33 -22.52
C LEU A 556 -42.16 -7.99 -23.22
N VAL A 557 -43.04 -7.14 -22.68
CA VAL A 557 -43.28 -5.77 -23.10
C VAL A 557 -41.95 -5.05 -23.31
N ASP A 558 -41.54 -4.94 -24.58
CA ASP A 558 -40.42 -4.11 -25.03
C ASP A 558 -40.89 -2.65 -24.94
N GLU A 559 -40.86 -2.12 -23.73
CA GLU A 559 -41.29 -0.76 -23.41
C GLU A 559 -40.23 0.31 -23.75
N GLY A 560 -39.09 -0.10 -24.29
CA GLY A 560 -38.04 0.81 -24.75
C GLY A 560 -38.18 1.12 -26.22
N THR A 561 -38.45 2.38 -26.57
CA THR A 561 -38.32 2.78 -27.98
C THR A 561 -36.85 2.67 -28.40
N GLU A 562 -36.53 2.43 -29.68
CA GLU A 562 -35.13 2.46 -30.17
C GLU A 562 -34.36 3.74 -29.76
N GLY A 563 -35.09 4.84 -29.49
CA GLY A 563 -34.54 6.08 -28.96
C GLY A 563 -34.02 5.96 -27.52
N ASP A 564 -34.72 5.21 -26.67
CA ASP A 564 -34.35 5.00 -25.26
C ASP A 564 -33.10 4.12 -25.15
N GLU A 565 -32.96 3.10 -26.01
CA GLU A 565 -31.74 2.28 -26.05
C GLU A 565 -30.51 3.11 -26.42
N LYS A 566 -30.61 3.91 -27.48
CA LYS A 566 -29.52 4.80 -27.93
C LYS A 566 -29.16 5.85 -26.87
N GLU A 567 -30.16 6.40 -26.18
CA GLU A 567 -29.95 7.35 -25.10
C GLU A 567 -29.28 6.69 -23.88
N GLY A 568 -29.72 5.49 -23.50
CA GLY A 568 -29.10 4.69 -22.45
C GLY A 568 -27.63 4.40 -22.73
N GLU A 569 -27.32 3.92 -23.93
CA GLU A 569 -25.94 3.71 -24.35
C GLU A 569 -25.09 5.00 -24.29
N ARG A 570 -25.64 6.12 -24.78
CA ARG A 570 -24.95 7.42 -24.77
C ARG A 570 -24.64 7.86 -23.34
N ARG A 571 -25.59 7.71 -22.41
CA ARG A 571 -25.39 8.00 -20.98
C ARG A 571 -24.35 7.08 -20.36
N GLY A 572 -24.42 5.79 -20.68
CA GLY A 572 -23.45 4.78 -20.27
C GLY A 572 -22.04 5.13 -20.70
N ARG A 573 -21.81 5.38 -21.99
CA ARG A 573 -20.50 5.81 -22.54
C ARG A 573 -19.96 7.05 -21.83
N LYS A 574 -20.81 8.07 -21.66
CA LYS A 574 -20.44 9.30 -20.93
C LYS A 574 -20.05 9.02 -19.47
N ALA A 575 -20.76 8.11 -18.79
CA ALA A 575 -20.45 7.73 -17.42
C ALA A 575 -19.09 7.01 -17.32
N PHE A 576 -18.78 6.09 -18.25
CA PHE A 576 -17.49 5.40 -18.31
C PHE A 576 -16.32 6.36 -18.58
N VAL A 577 -16.48 7.33 -19.48
CA VAL A 577 -15.49 8.42 -19.66
C VAL A 577 -15.30 9.19 -18.34
N GLY A 578 -16.39 9.49 -17.63
CA GLY A 578 -16.37 10.20 -16.35
C GLY A 578 -15.68 9.46 -15.19
N ILE A 579 -15.57 8.12 -15.26
CA ILE A 579 -14.92 7.30 -14.23
C ILE A 579 -13.55 6.74 -14.64
N ARG A 580 -13.06 7.08 -15.84
CA ARG A 580 -11.81 6.56 -16.39
C ARG A 580 -10.63 6.66 -15.41
N LYS A 581 -10.42 7.82 -14.79
CA LYS A 581 -9.34 8.03 -13.81
C LYS A 581 -9.45 7.13 -12.57
N LEU A 582 -10.67 6.74 -12.17
CA LEU A 582 -10.88 5.79 -11.09
C LEU A 582 -10.50 4.37 -11.54
N LEU A 583 -10.89 3.98 -12.76
CA LEU A 583 -10.51 2.69 -13.33
C LEU A 583 -8.99 2.55 -13.49
N GLU A 584 -8.28 3.62 -13.86
CA GLU A 584 -6.81 3.63 -13.95
C GLU A 584 -6.11 3.36 -12.60
N ALA A 585 -6.80 3.60 -11.47
CA ALA A 585 -6.29 3.35 -10.13
C ALA A 585 -6.55 1.91 -9.64
N VAL A 586 -7.41 1.15 -10.32
CA VAL A 586 -7.73 -0.23 -9.94
C VAL A 586 -6.54 -1.14 -10.28
N ARG A 587 -6.13 -1.96 -9.33
CA ARG A 587 -5.09 -2.98 -9.41
C ARG A 587 -5.64 -4.28 -8.81
N LEU A 588 -5.75 -5.30 -9.64
CA LEU A 588 -6.18 -6.66 -9.26
C LEU A 588 -5.04 -7.62 -9.61
N ARG A 589 -4.90 -8.68 -8.81
CA ARG A 589 -3.89 -9.72 -9.04
C ARG A 589 -4.19 -10.56 -10.28
N ASP A 590 -5.46 -10.89 -10.49
CA ASP A 590 -5.90 -11.72 -11.61
C ASP A 590 -5.78 -10.95 -12.94
N GLU A 591 -4.98 -11.49 -13.87
CA GLU A 591 -4.72 -10.88 -15.17
C GLU A 591 -5.97 -10.77 -16.06
N VAL A 592 -6.89 -11.74 -15.97
CA VAL A 592 -8.14 -11.73 -16.74
C VAL A 592 -9.05 -10.63 -16.21
N LEU A 593 -9.21 -10.52 -14.90
CA LEU A 593 -10.02 -9.45 -14.30
C LEU A 593 -9.41 -8.07 -14.59
N MET A 594 -8.09 -7.95 -14.54
CA MET A 594 -7.40 -6.72 -14.95
C MET A 594 -7.58 -6.41 -16.43
N SER A 595 -7.60 -7.42 -17.30
CA SER A 595 -7.82 -7.21 -18.73
C SER A 595 -9.18 -6.55 -19.02
N TRP A 596 -10.21 -6.88 -18.23
CA TRP A 596 -11.53 -6.23 -18.35
C TRP A 596 -11.47 -4.77 -17.91
N VAL A 597 -10.74 -4.45 -16.85
CA VAL A 597 -10.55 -3.06 -16.40
C VAL A 597 -9.79 -2.26 -17.46
N THR A 598 -8.71 -2.81 -18.03
CA THR A 598 -7.94 -2.14 -19.09
C THR A 598 -8.78 -1.90 -20.35
N GLU A 599 -9.62 -2.87 -20.74
CA GLU A 599 -10.56 -2.71 -21.87
C GLU A 599 -11.49 -1.51 -21.64
N MET A 600 -12.02 -1.34 -20.43
CA MET A 600 -12.90 -0.22 -20.08
C MET A 600 -12.17 1.13 -20.08
N VAL A 601 -10.91 1.15 -19.62
CA VAL A 601 -10.05 2.36 -19.66
C VAL A 601 -9.79 2.77 -21.11
N ASP A 602 -9.42 1.83 -21.97
CA ASP A 602 -9.10 2.08 -23.37
C ASP A 602 -10.32 2.54 -24.18
N ALA A 603 -11.48 1.93 -23.94
CA ALA A 603 -12.73 2.39 -24.54
C ALA A 603 -13.06 3.84 -24.13
N GLY A 604 -12.78 4.22 -22.88
CA GLY A 604 -12.88 5.60 -22.42
C GLY A 604 -11.98 6.57 -23.21
N ILE A 605 -10.77 6.17 -23.59
CA ILE A 605 -9.85 6.98 -24.42
C ILE A 605 -10.40 7.20 -25.83
N THR A 606 -10.98 6.16 -26.44
CA THR A 606 -11.54 6.27 -27.79
C THR A 606 -12.81 7.12 -27.81
N ALA A 607 -13.67 7.00 -26.80
CA ALA A 607 -14.91 7.76 -26.69
C ALA A 607 -14.67 9.26 -26.47
N ASP A 608 -13.64 9.63 -25.70
CA ASP A 608 -13.24 11.02 -25.43
C ASP A 608 -12.75 11.77 -26.69
N LYS A 609 -12.38 11.04 -27.75
CA LYS A 609 -12.03 11.61 -29.06
C LYS A 609 -13.23 11.80 -29.99
N THR A 610 -14.37 11.18 -29.66
CA THR A 610 -15.58 11.15 -30.50
C THR A 610 -16.75 11.94 -29.91
N LEU A 611 -16.68 12.27 -28.62
CA LEU A 611 -17.55 13.22 -27.91
C LEU A 611 -16.97 14.64 -27.99
#